data_AF-A0A947HYD4-F1
#
_entry.id   AF-A0A947HYD4-F1
#
_cell.length_a   1.000
_cell.length_b   1.000
_cell.length_c   1.000
_cell.angle_alpha   90.00
_cell.angle_beta   90.00
_cell.angle_gamma   90.00
#
_symmetry.space_group_name_H-M   'P 1'
#
loop_
_entity.id
_entity.type
_entity.pdbx_description
1 polymer ?
#
loop_
_entity_poly.entity_id
_entity_poly.type
_entity_poly.pdbx_seq_one_letter_code
_entity_poly.pdbx_strand_id
1 'polypeptide(L)'
;MQFTRLASAAALSALLCLSGAAAHAASIVVNGSLTGSTVNMGTPEGWRILEGTPDTLDGANNVGVAGATDFGVAPTASPDGGTWVGLGINGSYVERFGQILHGLSVGQTYTVSWFAGNFGLNRPDAASPVQYLGSNAIDVMLDGVSIGHGSTLGLSPNWLSESLVFTATSASQQLSFRLADTTKAYLSIDGIAVVTGGTTPAVPEPGTWALMGAGLIGLALAKRRTLG
;
A
#
# COMPACT_ATOMS: atom_id res chain seq x y z
N MET A 1 10.74 -38.66 -67.97
CA MET A 1 11.97 -37.86 -67.86
C MET A 1 11.82 -36.93 -66.66
N GLN A 2 12.66 -37.13 -65.65
CA GLN A 2 12.77 -36.33 -64.42
C GLN A 2 13.45 -34.98 -64.68
N PHE A 3 12.95 -33.91 -64.08
CA PHE A 3 13.67 -32.67 -63.74
C PHE A 3 12.98 -32.07 -62.48
N THR A 4 13.54 -32.28 -61.28
CA THR A 4 14.42 -31.38 -60.49
C THR A 4 13.72 -30.22 -59.75
N ARG A 5 13.61 -30.44 -58.41
CA ARG A 5 13.90 -29.58 -57.23
C ARG A 5 13.64 -28.06 -57.24
N LEU A 6 13.33 -27.60 -56.00
CA LEU A 6 13.33 -26.23 -55.42
C LEU A 6 11.89 -25.65 -55.34
N ALA A 7 11.39 -25.13 -54.22
CA ALA A 7 12.08 -24.41 -53.16
C ALA A 7 11.33 -24.42 -51.80
N SER A 8 12.14 -24.51 -50.74
CA SER A 8 12.09 -23.71 -49.50
C SER A 8 10.94 -23.86 -48.51
N ALA A 9 11.16 -24.73 -47.52
CA ALA A 9 10.62 -24.60 -46.18
C ALA A 9 11.33 -23.43 -45.44
N ALA A 10 10.64 -22.30 -45.27
CA ALA A 10 11.04 -21.26 -44.33
C ALA A 10 10.32 -21.50 -43.00
N ALA A 11 10.98 -22.23 -42.09
CA ALA A 11 10.59 -22.28 -40.68
C ALA A 11 11.03 -20.97 -40.02
N LEU A 12 10.09 -20.07 -39.75
CA LEU A 12 10.36 -18.87 -38.95
C LEU A 12 10.14 -19.24 -37.47
N SER A 13 11.24 -19.53 -36.77
CA SER A 13 11.25 -19.75 -35.33
C SER A 13 11.00 -18.45 -34.56
N ALA A 14 10.25 -18.60 -33.48
CA ALA A 14 9.72 -17.58 -32.60
C ALA A 14 10.75 -16.69 -31.90
N LEU A 15 10.36 -15.42 -31.68
CA LEU A 15 10.79 -14.64 -30.53
C LEU A 15 9.53 -14.20 -29.78
N LEU A 16 9.03 -15.06 -28.88
CA LEU A 16 8.14 -14.59 -27.83
C LEU A 16 9.02 -13.88 -26.80
N CYS A 17 9.01 -12.55 -26.81
CA CYS A 17 9.42 -11.77 -25.65
C CYS A 17 8.41 -12.04 -24.54
N LEU A 18 8.63 -13.07 -23.72
CA LEU A 18 8.00 -13.16 -22.42
C LEU A 18 8.60 -12.03 -21.58
N SER A 19 7.98 -10.86 -21.63
CA SER A 19 8.09 -9.89 -20.54
C SER A 19 7.55 -10.61 -19.30
N GLY A 20 8.44 -11.08 -18.44
CA GLY A 20 8.07 -11.63 -17.14
C GLY A 20 7.36 -10.54 -16.37
N ALA A 21 6.02 -10.59 -16.31
CA ALA A 21 5.28 -9.86 -15.31
C ALA A 21 5.80 -10.37 -13.96
N ALA A 22 6.45 -9.50 -13.20
CA ALA A 22 6.82 -9.82 -11.83
C ALA A 22 5.51 -10.20 -11.11
N ALA A 23 5.43 -11.43 -10.62
CA ALA A 23 4.30 -11.85 -9.81
C ALA A 23 4.33 -11.01 -8.53
N HIS A 24 3.44 -10.03 -8.41
CA HIS A 24 3.24 -9.32 -7.14
C HIS A 24 2.68 -10.33 -6.14
N ALA A 25 3.36 -10.47 -5.00
CA ALA A 25 2.83 -11.26 -3.90
C ALA A 25 1.46 -10.70 -3.49
N ALA A 26 0.47 -11.57 -3.32
CA ALA A 26 -0.83 -11.17 -2.84
C ALA A 26 -0.71 -10.64 -1.40
N SER A 27 -1.51 -9.61 -1.08
CA SER A 27 -1.58 -9.11 0.29
C SER A 27 -2.15 -10.19 1.23
N ILE A 28 -1.55 -10.33 2.41
CA ILE A 28 -2.06 -11.21 3.47
C ILE A 28 -3.11 -10.53 4.37
N VAL A 29 -3.38 -9.25 4.13
CA VAL A 29 -4.41 -8.47 4.83
C VAL A 29 -5.78 -8.81 4.25
N VAL A 30 -6.76 -9.10 5.11
CA VAL A 30 -8.16 -9.23 4.69
C VAL A 30 -8.80 -7.84 4.65
N ASN A 31 -9.54 -7.56 3.58
CA ASN A 31 -10.19 -6.26 3.34
C ASN A 31 -9.23 -5.07 3.53
N GLY A 32 -8.06 -5.16 2.87
CA GLY A 32 -7.07 -4.09 2.88
C GLY A 32 -7.59 -2.76 2.37
N SER A 33 -8.55 -2.80 1.45
CA SER A 33 -9.22 -1.62 0.88
C SER A 33 -10.20 -0.93 1.82
N LEU A 34 -10.37 -1.44 3.04
CA LEU A 34 -11.29 -0.91 4.04
C LEU A 34 -12.71 -0.67 3.51
N THR A 35 -13.13 -1.46 2.52
CA THR A 35 -14.42 -1.30 1.88
C THR A 35 -15.51 -1.85 2.80
N GLY A 36 -16.51 -1.02 3.08
CA GLY A 36 -17.64 -1.36 3.92
C GLY A 36 -18.72 -0.28 3.88
N SER A 37 -19.72 -0.41 4.75
CA SER A 37 -20.66 0.70 5.00
C SER A 37 -20.00 1.74 5.88
N THR A 38 -20.26 3.03 5.60
CA THR A 38 -19.88 4.11 6.52
C THR A 38 -20.55 3.88 7.87
N VAL A 39 -19.78 3.94 8.95
CA VAL A 39 -20.25 3.70 10.31
C VAL A 39 -19.43 4.53 11.29
N ASN A 40 -20.15 5.27 12.14
CA ASN A 40 -19.58 5.95 13.29
C ASN A 40 -19.26 4.93 14.40
N MET A 41 -18.06 5.01 14.98
CA MET A 41 -17.53 4.09 15.98
C MET A 41 -17.48 2.64 15.49
N GLY A 42 -17.00 2.44 14.26
CA GLY A 42 -16.97 1.13 13.61
C GLY A 42 -15.89 1.03 12.54
N THR A 43 -15.41 -0.19 12.33
CA THR A 43 -14.47 -0.53 11.25
C THR A 43 -15.12 -1.50 10.26
N PRO A 44 -14.62 -1.58 9.02
CA PRO A 44 -15.11 -2.54 8.03
C PRO A 44 -14.89 -4.00 8.46
N GLU A 45 -15.59 -4.92 7.80
CA GLU A 45 -15.40 -6.37 8.02
C GLU A 45 -13.93 -6.76 7.82
N GLY A 46 -13.44 -7.70 8.65
CA GLY A 46 -12.02 -8.11 8.68
C GLY A 46 -11.15 -7.29 9.64
N TRP A 47 -11.64 -6.13 10.09
CA TRP A 47 -10.96 -5.27 11.05
C TRP A 47 -11.72 -5.18 12.37
N ARG A 48 -11.00 -4.87 13.45
CA ARG A 48 -11.58 -4.66 14.78
C ARG A 48 -11.07 -3.37 15.39
N ILE A 49 -11.93 -2.71 16.16
CA ILE A 49 -11.52 -1.64 17.08
C ILE A 49 -10.72 -2.28 18.23
N LEU A 50 -9.59 -1.66 18.55
CA LEU A 50 -8.70 -2.04 19.65
C LEU A 50 -8.66 -0.98 20.75
N GLU A 51 -8.94 0.28 20.42
CA GLU A 51 -8.99 1.41 21.35
C GLU A 51 -9.80 2.57 20.74
N GLY A 52 -10.46 3.36 21.60
CA GLY A 52 -11.25 4.52 21.18
C GLY A 52 -12.42 4.13 20.27
N THR A 53 -12.75 5.02 19.34
CA THR A 53 -13.85 4.85 18.39
C THR A 53 -13.47 5.26 16.96
N PRO A 54 -12.53 4.54 16.29
CA PRO A 54 -12.30 4.73 14.86
C PRO A 54 -13.60 4.68 14.06
N ASP A 55 -13.66 5.44 12.98
CA ASP A 55 -14.83 5.54 12.13
C ASP A 55 -14.56 5.01 10.72
N THR A 56 -15.53 4.36 10.11
CA THR A 56 -15.51 4.06 8.68
C THR A 56 -16.26 5.16 7.94
N LEU A 57 -15.60 5.84 7.01
CA LEU A 57 -16.12 7.04 6.36
C LEU A 57 -15.78 7.09 4.87
N ASP A 58 -16.37 8.06 4.19
CA ASP A 58 -16.03 8.44 2.83
C ASP A 58 -16.09 9.98 2.68
N GLY A 59 -15.99 10.49 1.46
CA GLY A 59 -15.93 11.93 1.19
C GLY A 59 -17.23 12.69 1.46
N ALA A 60 -18.35 11.99 1.67
CA ALA A 60 -19.65 12.58 1.96
C ALA A 60 -20.11 12.36 3.42
N ASN A 61 -19.40 11.52 4.18
CA ASN A 61 -19.85 10.99 5.46
C ASN A 61 -18.73 11.02 6.51
N ASN A 62 -18.16 12.19 6.81
CA ASN A 62 -17.12 12.37 7.84
C ASN A 62 -17.55 11.75 9.17
N VAL A 63 -16.58 11.22 9.92
CA VAL A 63 -16.78 10.45 11.18
C VAL A 63 -17.88 9.37 11.07
N GLY A 64 -18.05 8.81 9.88
CA GLY A 64 -19.02 7.75 9.59
C GLY A 64 -20.49 8.16 9.77
N VAL A 65 -20.79 9.47 9.80
CA VAL A 65 -22.16 10.00 9.93
C VAL A 65 -22.69 10.42 8.57
N ALA A 66 -23.85 9.89 8.20
CA ALA A 66 -24.48 10.15 6.90
C ALA A 66 -24.66 11.66 6.62
N GLY A 67 -24.08 12.15 5.53
CA GLY A 67 -24.17 13.54 5.08
C GLY A 67 -23.35 14.54 5.89
N ALA A 68 -22.56 14.10 6.87
CA ALA A 68 -21.66 14.99 7.59
C ALA A 68 -20.44 15.33 6.72
N THR A 69 -20.29 16.59 6.33
CA THR A 69 -19.17 17.05 5.47
C THR A 69 -18.21 17.97 6.20
N ASP A 70 -18.19 17.91 7.53
CA ASP A 70 -17.43 18.77 8.44
C ASP A 70 -15.92 18.49 8.43
N PHE A 71 -15.31 18.30 7.27
CA PHE A 71 -13.87 18.14 7.14
C PHE A 71 -13.15 19.47 7.38
N GLY A 72 -11.93 19.42 7.92
CA GLY A 72 -11.04 20.58 7.92
C GLY A 72 -10.64 21.02 6.51
N VAL A 73 -10.50 20.06 5.60
CA VAL A 73 -10.34 20.26 4.17
C VAL A 73 -11.07 19.15 3.41
N ALA A 74 -11.77 19.50 2.32
CA ALA A 74 -12.52 18.53 1.54
C ALA A 74 -11.59 17.42 0.99
N PRO A 75 -11.90 16.13 1.22
CA PRO A 75 -11.06 15.03 0.77
C PRO A 75 -11.15 14.82 -0.74
N THR A 76 -10.03 14.42 -1.36
CA THR A 76 -10.07 13.72 -2.65
C THR A 76 -10.39 12.24 -2.43
N ALA A 77 -10.90 11.58 -3.48
CA ALA A 77 -11.14 10.14 -3.41
C ALA A 77 -9.83 9.38 -3.10
N SER A 78 -9.91 8.36 -2.24
CA SER A 78 -8.79 7.46 -1.99
C SER A 78 -8.30 6.83 -3.31
N PRO A 79 -6.99 6.68 -3.51
CA PRO A 79 -6.46 5.95 -4.66
C PRO A 79 -6.92 4.49 -4.73
N ASP A 80 -7.27 3.86 -3.59
CA ASP A 80 -7.81 2.50 -3.54
C ASP A 80 -9.34 2.47 -3.77
N GLY A 81 -10.00 3.63 -3.61
CA GLY A 81 -11.43 3.81 -3.76
C GLY A 81 -12.23 3.38 -2.53
N GLY A 82 -13.57 3.44 -2.63
CA GLY A 82 -14.44 2.97 -1.54
C GLY A 82 -14.44 3.86 -0.29
N THR A 83 -14.58 3.21 0.86
CA THR A 83 -14.55 3.82 2.20
C THR A 83 -13.16 3.66 2.80
N TRP A 84 -12.83 4.51 3.76
CA TRP A 84 -11.58 4.43 4.53
C TRP A 84 -11.87 4.49 6.02
N VAL A 85 -10.83 4.34 6.85
CA VAL A 85 -10.94 4.48 8.31
C VAL A 85 -10.32 5.79 8.77
N GLY A 86 -10.98 6.47 9.68
CA GLY A 86 -10.50 7.67 10.37
C GLY A 86 -10.06 7.36 11.79
N LEU A 87 -9.00 8.04 12.22
CA LEU A 87 -8.37 7.86 13.53
C LEU A 87 -8.12 9.22 14.18
N GLY A 88 -8.73 9.42 15.34
CA GLY A 88 -8.58 10.56 16.22
C GLY A 88 -7.55 10.33 17.32
N ILE A 89 -6.86 11.41 17.71
CA ILE A 89 -6.07 11.47 18.94
C ILE A 89 -6.24 12.84 19.59
N ASN A 90 -6.25 12.90 20.92
CA ASN A 90 -6.28 14.14 21.70
C ASN A 90 -5.69 13.90 23.10
N GLY A 91 -4.39 14.14 23.26
CA GLY A 91 -3.71 13.86 24.53
C GLY A 91 -3.73 12.36 24.85
N SER A 92 -4.45 11.97 25.90
CA SER A 92 -4.59 10.56 26.31
C SER A 92 -5.67 9.78 25.56
N TYR A 93 -6.56 10.47 24.84
CA TYR A 93 -7.52 9.80 23.96
C TYR A 93 -6.80 9.39 22.68
N VAL A 94 -6.85 8.11 22.32
CA VAL A 94 -6.29 7.56 21.09
C VAL A 94 -7.25 6.54 20.49
N GLU A 95 -7.35 6.55 19.17
CA GLU A 95 -8.06 5.56 18.41
C GLU A 95 -7.08 4.57 17.78
N ARG A 96 -7.46 3.29 17.81
CA ARG A 96 -6.66 2.21 17.24
C ARG A 96 -7.56 1.12 16.70
N PHE A 97 -7.23 0.63 15.51
CA PHE A 97 -7.85 -0.55 14.92
C PHE A 97 -6.79 -1.50 14.36
N GLY A 98 -7.18 -2.74 14.11
CA GLY A 98 -6.25 -3.74 13.61
C GLY A 98 -6.89 -5.05 13.23
N GLN A 99 -6.06 -5.98 12.76
CA GLN A 99 -6.43 -7.36 12.52
C GLN A 99 -5.25 -8.29 12.88
N ILE A 100 -5.55 -9.58 13.04
CA ILE A 100 -4.50 -10.58 13.22
C ILE A 100 -4.07 -11.05 11.84
N LEU A 101 -2.79 -10.88 11.54
CA LEU A 101 -2.17 -11.50 10.38
C LEU A 101 -1.90 -12.98 10.69
N HIS A 102 -2.15 -13.84 9.70
CA HIS A 102 -1.90 -15.27 9.77
C HIS A 102 -0.99 -15.71 8.62
N GLY A 103 -0.31 -16.85 8.78
CA GLY A 103 0.55 -17.39 7.73
C GLY A 103 1.87 -16.63 7.55
N LEU A 104 2.32 -15.92 8.58
CA LEU A 104 3.63 -15.31 8.58
C LEU A 104 4.72 -16.38 8.73
N SER A 105 5.87 -16.16 8.10
CA SER A 105 7.06 -16.98 8.28
C SER A 105 8.01 -16.27 9.23
N VAL A 106 8.34 -16.88 10.37
CA VAL A 106 9.25 -16.28 11.36
C VAL A 106 10.62 -16.01 10.71
N GLY A 107 11.14 -14.81 10.91
CA GLY A 107 12.39 -14.34 10.31
C GLY A 107 12.24 -13.81 8.87
N GLN A 108 11.06 -13.95 8.25
CA GLN A 108 10.79 -13.37 6.93
C GLN A 108 10.45 -11.89 7.07
N THR A 109 10.95 -11.11 6.12
CA THR A 109 10.64 -9.69 5.98
C THR A 109 9.42 -9.46 5.10
N TYR A 110 8.55 -8.56 5.57
CA TYR A 110 7.32 -8.12 4.93
C TYR A 110 7.33 -6.61 4.77
N THR A 111 6.67 -6.13 3.71
CA THR A 111 6.37 -4.71 3.53
C THR A 111 4.90 -4.49 3.83
N VAL A 112 4.61 -3.59 4.76
CA VAL A 112 3.27 -3.02 4.98
C VAL A 112 3.19 -1.70 4.24
N SER A 113 2.15 -1.50 3.44
CA SER A 113 1.90 -0.25 2.71
C SER A 113 0.46 0.22 2.92
N TRP A 114 0.25 1.53 2.84
CA TRP A 114 -1.07 2.14 2.99
C TRP A 114 -1.11 3.51 2.30
N PHE A 115 -2.31 4.07 2.17
CA PHE A 115 -2.53 5.48 1.87
C PHE A 115 -2.91 6.21 3.15
N ALA A 116 -2.30 7.37 3.38
CA ALA A 116 -2.60 8.25 4.50
C ALA A 116 -3.09 9.62 4.01
N GLY A 117 -4.11 10.16 4.66
CA GLY A 117 -4.65 11.49 4.39
C GLY A 117 -4.90 12.24 5.70
N ASN A 118 -4.86 13.57 5.65
CA ASN A 118 -5.25 14.42 6.78
C ASN A 118 -6.31 15.44 6.32
N PHE A 119 -7.57 15.02 6.41
CA PHE A 119 -8.72 15.86 6.08
C PHE A 119 -9.29 16.56 7.32
N GLY A 120 -9.01 16.02 8.50
CA GLY A 120 -9.43 16.57 9.78
C GLY A 120 -10.94 16.50 10.03
N LEU A 121 -11.31 16.98 11.22
CA LEU A 121 -12.68 17.22 11.64
C LEU A 121 -12.81 18.67 12.10
N ASN A 122 -13.78 19.40 11.55
CA ASN A 122 -14.00 20.82 11.81
C ASN A 122 -15.48 21.12 12.03
N ARG A 123 -15.92 21.06 13.29
CA ARG A 123 -17.28 21.44 13.73
C ARG A 123 -17.22 22.60 14.71
N PRO A 124 -16.85 23.82 14.28
CA PRO A 124 -16.73 24.96 15.19
C PRO A 124 -18.09 25.46 15.70
N ASP A 125 -19.16 25.27 14.90
CA ASP A 125 -20.50 25.79 15.20
C ASP A 125 -21.44 24.73 15.80
N ALA A 126 -20.94 23.52 16.09
CA ALA A 126 -21.73 22.49 16.75
C ALA A 126 -22.00 22.86 18.22
N ALA A 127 -23.10 22.33 18.80
CA ALA A 127 -23.44 22.55 20.21
C ALA A 127 -22.30 22.17 21.18
N SER A 128 -21.44 21.24 20.78
CA SER A 128 -20.13 20.99 21.37
C SER A 128 -19.08 21.14 20.27
N PRO A 129 -18.37 22.28 20.19
CA PRO A 129 -17.39 22.51 19.14
C PRO A 129 -16.26 21.48 19.19
N VAL A 130 -15.94 20.88 18.04
CA VAL A 130 -14.90 19.86 17.93
C VAL A 130 -14.03 20.16 16.72
N GLN A 131 -12.73 20.28 16.97
CA GLN A 131 -11.72 20.51 15.94
C GLN A 131 -10.53 19.57 16.16
N TYR A 132 -10.26 18.73 15.16
CA TYR A 132 -9.09 17.85 15.06
C TYR A 132 -8.37 18.20 13.76
N LEU A 133 -7.56 19.25 13.82
CA LEU A 133 -6.92 19.91 12.67
C LEU A 133 -5.39 19.84 12.72
N GLY A 134 -4.84 19.17 13.73
CA GLY A 134 -3.42 19.02 13.94
C GLY A 134 -2.75 18.20 12.84
N SER A 135 -1.43 18.39 12.71
CA SER A 135 -0.59 17.51 11.90
C SER A 135 -0.20 16.28 12.71
N ASN A 136 -0.18 15.11 12.09
CA ASN A 136 0.22 13.85 12.73
C ASN A 136 0.65 12.83 11.66
N ALA A 137 1.05 11.63 12.05
CA ALA A 137 1.37 10.52 11.15
C ALA A 137 0.60 9.25 11.57
N ILE A 138 0.48 8.29 10.64
CA ILE A 138 0.00 6.94 10.96
C ILE A 138 1.17 6.13 11.53
N ASP A 139 1.02 5.65 12.77
CA ASP A 139 1.90 4.70 13.44
C ASP A 139 1.42 3.28 13.17
N VAL A 140 2.36 2.43 12.78
CA VAL A 140 2.12 1.01 12.54
C VAL A 140 2.67 0.23 13.70
N MET A 141 1.85 -0.68 14.22
CA MET A 141 2.19 -1.48 15.39
C MET A 141 2.06 -2.97 15.09
N LEU A 142 2.99 -3.75 15.66
CA LEU A 142 2.90 -5.21 15.75
C LEU A 142 2.80 -5.62 17.22
N ASP A 143 1.78 -6.41 17.54
CA ASP A 143 1.53 -6.94 18.89
C ASP A 143 1.53 -5.84 19.97
N GLY A 144 1.03 -4.65 19.61
CA GLY A 144 0.94 -3.49 20.49
C GLY A 144 2.23 -2.68 20.63
N VAL A 145 3.29 -3.01 19.89
CA VAL A 145 4.55 -2.27 19.86
C VAL A 145 4.68 -1.52 18.52
N SER A 146 5.00 -0.23 18.57
CA SER A 146 5.27 0.55 17.36
C SER A 146 6.50 -0.01 16.62
N ILE A 147 6.37 -0.21 15.32
CA ILE A 147 7.45 -0.61 14.42
C ILE A 147 7.91 0.54 13.51
N GLY A 148 7.28 1.70 13.62
CA GLY A 148 7.53 2.89 12.83
C GLY A 148 6.24 3.59 12.41
N HIS A 149 6.38 4.76 11.81
CA HIS A 149 5.27 5.56 11.32
C HIS A 149 5.58 6.13 9.92
N GLY A 150 4.55 6.55 9.20
CA GLY A 150 4.70 7.27 7.94
C GLY A 150 5.14 8.73 8.13
N SER A 151 5.05 9.52 7.07
CA SER A 151 5.32 10.96 7.13
C SER A 151 4.28 11.70 7.97
N THR A 152 4.70 12.77 8.65
CA THR A 152 3.77 13.71 9.29
C THR A 152 3.01 14.49 8.22
N LEU A 153 1.68 14.41 8.26
CA LEU A 153 0.77 15.08 7.35
C LEU A 153 0.11 16.27 8.02
N GLY A 154 0.25 17.46 7.43
CA GLY A 154 -0.64 18.59 7.71
C GLY A 154 -1.95 18.46 6.95
N LEU A 155 -2.93 19.32 7.26
CA LEU A 155 -4.20 19.34 6.54
C LEU A 155 -3.97 19.50 5.03
N SER A 156 -4.53 18.57 4.25
CA SER A 156 -4.38 18.52 2.80
C SER A 156 -5.52 17.70 2.20
N PRO A 157 -6.02 18.05 0.99
CA PRO A 157 -7.00 17.22 0.29
C PRO A 157 -6.41 15.92 -0.27
N ASN A 158 -5.08 15.78 -0.26
CA ASN A 158 -4.36 14.72 -0.96
C ASN A 158 -4.01 13.54 -0.04
N TRP A 159 -3.94 12.37 -0.66
CA TRP A 159 -3.41 11.15 -0.06
C TRP A 159 -1.90 11.01 -0.33
N LEU A 160 -1.18 10.41 0.61
CA LEU A 160 0.21 10.03 0.48
C LEU A 160 0.33 8.51 0.58
N SER A 161 1.08 7.90 -0.35
CA SER A 161 1.43 6.48 -0.26
C SER A 161 2.60 6.29 0.68
N GLU A 162 2.44 5.39 1.63
CA GLU A 162 3.39 5.14 2.71
C GLU A 162 3.70 3.65 2.81
N SER A 163 4.88 3.32 3.33
CA SER A 163 5.24 1.92 3.59
C SER A 163 6.31 1.79 4.67
N LEU A 164 6.29 0.65 5.35
CA LEU A 164 7.29 0.23 6.31
C LEU A 164 7.63 -1.24 6.09
N VAL A 165 8.80 -1.62 6.58
CA VAL A 165 9.27 -2.99 6.51
C VAL A 165 9.37 -3.55 7.92
N PHE A 166 8.88 -4.78 8.13
CA PHE A 166 9.03 -5.50 9.38
C PHE A 166 9.49 -6.93 9.15
N THR A 167 10.12 -7.52 10.16
CA THR A 167 10.46 -8.95 10.18
C THR A 167 9.50 -9.66 11.12
N ALA A 168 8.83 -10.71 10.63
CA ALA A 168 7.88 -11.44 11.44
C ALA A 168 8.59 -12.21 12.56
N THR A 169 8.07 -12.09 13.78
CA THR A 169 8.60 -12.78 14.98
C THR A 169 7.73 -13.96 15.40
N SER A 170 6.53 -14.07 14.83
CA SER A 170 5.56 -15.14 15.05
C SER A 170 4.86 -15.47 13.74
N ALA A 171 4.31 -16.69 13.62
CA ALA A 171 3.48 -17.08 12.48
C ALA A 171 2.13 -16.35 12.43
N SER A 172 1.76 -15.69 13.53
CA SER A 172 0.59 -14.83 13.64
C SER A 172 0.90 -13.64 14.55
N GLN A 173 0.59 -12.44 14.08
CA GLN A 173 0.86 -11.18 14.78
C GLN A 173 -0.31 -10.21 14.59
N GLN A 174 -0.61 -9.41 15.60
CA GLN A 174 -1.61 -8.35 15.50
C GLN A 174 -0.99 -7.13 14.80
N LEU A 175 -1.44 -6.86 13.57
CA LEU A 175 -1.18 -5.59 12.90
C LEU A 175 -2.22 -4.57 13.36
N SER A 176 -1.78 -3.38 13.74
CA SER A 176 -2.69 -2.29 14.12
C SER A 176 -2.13 -0.92 13.78
N PHE A 177 -3.03 0.05 13.68
CA PHE A 177 -2.74 1.43 13.29
C PHE A 177 -3.35 2.40 14.27
N ARG A 178 -2.62 3.46 14.60
CA ARG A 178 -3.05 4.61 15.39
C ARG A 178 -2.34 5.87 14.89
N LEU A 179 -2.57 7.02 15.53
CA LEU A 179 -1.74 8.19 15.29
C LEU A 179 -0.43 8.17 16.11
N ALA A 180 0.64 8.71 15.54
CA ALA A 180 2.00 8.56 16.05
C ALA A 180 2.33 9.42 17.26
N ASP A 181 1.72 10.59 17.39
CA ASP A 181 1.91 11.49 18.53
C ASP A 181 0.58 11.97 19.11
N THR A 182 0.63 12.69 20.23
CA THR A 182 -0.57 13.12 21.00
C THR A 182 -1.25 14.39 20.49
N THR A 183 -0.75 14.97 19.39
CA THR A 183 -1.28 16.21 18.78
C THR A 183 -2.69 15.98 18.29
N LYS A 184 -3.61 16.85 18.71
CA LYS A 184 -5.03 16.72 18.41
C LYS A 184 -5.32 16.73 16.89
N ALA A 185 -5.52 15.55 16.32
CA ALA A 185 -5.64 15.33 14.88
C ALA A 185 -6.60 14.17 14.56
N TYR A 186 -7.15 14.18 13.35
CA TYR A 186 -8.03 13.13 12.83
C TYR A 186 -7.59 12.81 11.41
N LEU A 187 -6.86 11.71 11.25
CA LEU A 187 -6.28 11.29 9.98
C LEU A 187 -7.04 10.11 9.40
N SER A 188 -6.96 9.98 8.09
CA SER A 188 -7.55 8.90 7.31
C SER A 188 -6.47 7.90 6.88
N ILE A 189 -6.82 6.63 6.85
CA ILE A 189 -5.99 5.54 6.34
C ILE A 189 -6.81 4.64 5.42
N ASP A 190 -6.20 4.17 4.33
CA ASP A 190 -6.83 3.26 3.36
C ASP A 190 -5.80 2.38 2.61
N GLY A 191 -6.27 1.42 1.80
CA GLY A 191 -5.46 0.63 0.87
C GLY A 191 -4.32 -0.14 1.52
N ILE A 192 -4.60 -0.75 2.68
CA ILE A 192 -3.61 -1.45 3.49
C ILE A 192 -3.23 -2.77 2.82
N ALA A 193 -1.95 -2.95 2.54
CA ALA A 193 -1.41 -4.21 2.06
C ALA A 193 -0.23 -4.68 2.90
N VAL A 194 -0.10 -5.99 3.07
CA VAL A 194 1.11 -6.61 3.61
C VAL A 194 1.55 -7.70 2.67
N VAL A 195 2.74 -7.55 2.10
CA VAL A 195 3.28 -8.47 1.09
C VAL A 195 4.64 -8.99 1.51
N THR A 196 4.96 -10.23 1.12
CA THR A 196 6.31 -10.78 1.29
C THR A 196 7.30 -10.02 0.42
N GLY A 197 8.48 -9.73 0.97
CA GLY A 197 9.52 -8.98 0.29
C GLY A 197 9.62 -7.57 0.83
N GLY A 198 10.60 -7.37 1.72
CA GLY A 198 11.14 -6.04 1.93
C GLY A 198 11.86 -5.67 0.65
N THR A 199 11.41 -4.66 -0.08
CA THR A 199 12.26 -4.08 -1.11
C THR A 199 13.38 -3.32 -0.40
N THR A 200 14.43 -4.02 0.02
CA THR A 200 15.75 -3.48 -0.30
C THR A 200 15.72 -3.31 -1.82
N PRO A 201 15.85 -2.09 -2.36
CA PRO A 201 15.82 -1.89 -3.80
C PRO A 201 16.78 -2.91 -4.40
N ALA A 202 16.28 -3.76 -5.30
CA ALA A 202 17.13 -4.63 -6.07
C ALA A 202 18.17 -3.69 -6.68
N VAL A 203 19.43 -3.81 -6.25
CA VAL A 203 20.54 -3.19 -6.94
C VAL A 203 20.34 -3.64 -8.38
N PRO A 204 20.03 -2.75 -9.34
CA PRO A 204 19.90 -3.17 -10.71
C PRO A 204 21.23 -3.83 -11.03
N GLU A 205 21.23 -5.14 -11.27
CA GLU A 205 22.42 -5.74 -11.87
C GLU A 205 22.62 -4.91 -13.14
N PRO A 206 23.76 -4.18 -13.25
CA PRO A 206 24.02 -3.41 -14.44
C PRO A 206 23.83 -4.34 -15.63
N GLY A 207 23.40 -3.82 -16.78
CA GLY A 207 23.09 -4.60 -17.98
C GLY A 207 24.23 -5.47 -18.55
N THR A 208 25.18 -5.95 -17.74
CA THR A 208 26.19 -6.98 -17.98
C THR A 208 25.65 -8.17 -18.77
N TRP A 209 24.46 -8.68 -18.47
CA TRP A 209 23.86 -9.75 -19.28
C TRP A 209 23.44 -9.28 -20.67
N ALA A 210 22.87 -8.08 -20.77
CA ALA A 210 22.50 -7.47 -22.04
C ALA A 210 23.74 -7.09 -22.88
N LEU A 211 24.79 -6.56 -22.27
CA LEU A 211 26.07 -6.22 -22.90
C LEU A 211 26.87 -7.47 -23.28
N MET A 212 26.87 -8.51 -22.45
CA MET A 212 27.48 -9.80 -22.79
C MET A 212 26.73 -10.47 -23.94
N GLY A 213 25.40 -10.45 -23.91
CA GLY A 213 24.57 -10.93 -25.02
C GLY A 213 24.83 -10.17 -26.32
N ALA A 214 24.80 -8.84 -26.27
CA ALA A 214 25.10 -7.98 -27.42
C ALA A 214 26.54 -8.18 -27.94
N GLY A 215 27.52 -8.35 -27.04
CA GLY A 215 28.91 -8.61 -27.39
C GLY A 215 29.11 -9.95 -28.09
N LEU A 216 28.46 -11.02 -27.60
CA LEU A 216 28.53 -12.35 -28.22
C LEU A 216 27.83 -12.38 -29.60
N ILE A 217 26.70 -11.69 -29.74
CA ILE A 217 26.02 -11.51 -31.03
C ILE A 217 26.90 -10.72 -32.01
N GLY A 218 27.54 -9.65 -31.53
CA GLY A 218 28.48 -8.85 -32.33
C GLY A 218 29.66 -9.67 -32.85
N LEU A 219 30.25 -10.52 -32.00
CA LEU A 219 31.35 -11.42 -32.38
C LEU A 219 30.91 -12.48 -33.41
N ALA A 220 29.71 -13.06 -33.24
CA ALA A 220 29.17 -14.03 -34.19
C ALA A 220 28.91 -13.42 -35.57
N LEU A 221 28.39 -12.18 -35.62
CA LEU A 221 28.16 -11.44 -36.86
C LEU A 221 29.48 -11.01 -37.52
N ALA A 222 30.50 -10.62 -36.75
CA ALA A 222 31.81 -10.27 -37.27
C ALA A 222 32.52 -11.47 -37.94
N LYS A 223 32.46 -12.65 -37.31
CA LYS A 223 33.04 -13.89 -37.87
C LYS A 223 32.41 -14.32 -39.19
N ARG A 224 31.12 -14.03 -39.41
CA ARG A 224 30.43 -14.34 -40.67
C ARG A 224 30.85 -13.45 -41.83
N ARG A 225 31.38 -12.25 -41.57
CA ARG A 225 31.84 -11.31 -42.61
C ARG A 225 33.25 -11.59 -43.12
N THR A 226 34.06 -12.35 -42.39
CA THR A 226 35.43 -12.71 -42.79
C THR A 226 35.51 -14.06 -43.51
N LEU A 227 34.39 -14.77 -43.65
CA LEU A 227 34.30 -16.11 -44.26
C LEU A 227 33.48 -16.14 -45.56
N GLY A 228 33.13 -14.98 -46.12
CA GLY A 228 32.53 -14.81 -47.45
C GLY A 228 33.38 -13.85 -48.26
#